data_AF-A0A952FDY5-F1
#
_entry.id   AF-A0A952FDY5-F1
#
_cell.length_a   1.000
_cell.length_b   1.000
_cell.length_c   1.000
_cell.angle_alpha   90.00
_cell.angle_beta   90.00
_cell.angle_gamma   90.00
#
_symmetry.space_group_name_H-M   'P 1'
#
loop_
_entity.id
_entity.type
_entity.pdbx_description
1 polymer ?
#
loop_
_entity_poly.entity_id
_entity_poly.type
_entity_poly.pdbx_seq_one_letter_code
_entity_poly.pdbx_strand_id
1 'polypeptide(L)' 'RDKLIADDNALGTWLSEHPDTDSQQLRALIRQARKDAKPEKPGEAARHGKAYREIFQLVRQALAKGPGEAEEPEEPEA' A
#
# COMPACT_ATOMS: atom_id res chain seq x y z
N ARG A 1 2.43 -3.02 2.69
CA ARG A 1 2.26 -3.37 1.27
C ARG A 1 2.29 -4.87 1.00
N ASP A 2 3.40 -5.58 1.24
CA ASP A 2 3.52 -6.98 0.79
C ASP A 2 2.46 -7.89 1.41
N LYS A 3 2.12 -7.65 2.68
CA LYS A 3 0.99 -8.30 3.35
C LYS A 3 -0.35 -8.08 2.66
N LEU A 4 -0.62 -6.88 2.13
CA LEU A 4 -1.85 -6.56 1.35
C LEU A 4 -1.90 -7.31 0.02
N ILE A 5 -0.73 -7.56 -0.59
CA ILE A 5 -0.62 -8.30 -1.84
C ILE A 5 -0.69 -9.80 -1.58
N ALA A 6 -0.22 -10.29 -0.44
CA ALA A 6 -0.28 -11.73 -0.12
C ALA A 6 -1.66 -12.17 0.41
N ASP A 7 -2.35 -11.32 1.17
CA ASP A 7 -3.54 -11.68 1.92
C ASP A 7 -4.67 -10.66 1.73
N ASP A 8 -5.85 -11.12 1.31
CA ASP A 8 -7.05 -10.28 1.17
C ASP A 8 -7.62 -9.85 2.53
N ASN A 9 -7.39 -10.61 3.60
CA ASN A 9 -7.83 -10.23 4.95
C ASN A 9 -7.07 -8.99 5.44
N ALA A 10 -5.82 -8.81 5.02
CA ALA A 10 -5.02 -7.64 5.38
C ALA A 10 -5.64 -6.33 4.87
N LEU A 11 -6.40 -6.38 3.77
CA LEU A 11 -7.16 -5.23 3.29
C LEU A 11 -8.29 -4.87 4.25
N GLY A 12 -8.97 -5.85 4.82
CA GLY A 12 -10.04 -5.62 5.81
C GLY A 12 -9.51 -4.85 7.02
N THR A 13 -8.40 -5.31 7.60
CA THR A 13 -7.70 -4.63 8.71
C THR A 13 -7.28 -3.21 8.31
N TRP A 14 -6.69 -3.05 7.13
CA TRP A 14 -6.27 -1.74 6.63
C TRP A 14 -7.42 -0.74 6.53
N LEU A 15 -8.59 -1.17 6.03
CA LEU A 15 -9.76 -0.30 5.91
C LEU A 15 -10.38 0.05 7.25
N SER A 16 -10.21 -0.78 8.28
CA SER A 16 -10.59 -0.44 9.65
C SER A 16 -9.67 0.63 10.26
N GLU A 17 -8.37 0.58 9.96
CA GLU A 17 -7.38 1.55 10.46
C GLU A 17 -7.38 2.87 9.65
N HIS A 18 -7.63 2.77 8.34
CA HIS A 18 -7.57 3.90 7.39
C HIS A 18 -8.84 3.94 6.50
N PRO A 19 -10.01 4.27 7.05
CA PRO A 19 -11.28 4.28 6.31
C PRO A 19 -11.32 5.32 5.18
N ASP A 20 -10.51 6.38 5.27
CA ASP A 20 -10.37 7.40 4.22
C ASP A 20 -9.59 6.94 2.99
N THR A 21 -8.95 5.76 3.07
CA THR A 21 -8.26 5.18 1.93
C THR A 21 -9.28 4.75 0.87
N ASP A 22 -9.02 5.07 -0.40
CA ASP A 22 -9.82 4.54 -1.50
C ASP A 22 -9.69 3.01 -1.59
N SER A 23 -10.68 2.32 -1.01
CA SER A 23 -10.76 0.87 -0.94
C SER A 23 -10.94 0.21 -2.31
N GLN A 24 -11.53 0.90 -3.29
CA GLN A 24 -11.73 0.37 -4.63
C GLN A 24 -10.42 0.44 -5.42
N GLN A 25 -9.74 1.58 -5.36
CA GLN A 25 -8.42 1.75 -5.97
C GLN A 25 -7.41 0.76 -5.38
N LEU A 26 -7.37 0.63 -4.05
CA LEU A 26 -6.45 -0.29 -3.39
C LEU A 26 -6.70 -1.75 -3.79
N ARG A 27 -7.98 -2.20 -3.86
CA ARG A 27 -8.31 -3.56 -4.37
C ARG A 27 -7.88 -3.77 -5.81
N ALA A 28 -8.11 -2.79 -6.69
CA ALA A 28 -7.72 -2.89 -8.09
C ALA A 28 -6.21 -3.06 -8.24
N LEU A 29 -5.44 -2.24 -7.52
CA LEU A 29 -3.98 -2.30 -7.51
C LEU A 29 -3.46 -3.62 -6.95
N ILE A 30 -4.03 -4.12 -5.84
CA ILE A 30 -3.65 -5.42 -5.24
C ILE A 30 -3.83 -6.56 -6.26
N ARG A 31 -4.98 -6.61 -6.94
CA ARG A 31 -5.23 -7.64 -7.98
C ARG A 31 -4.23 -7.55 -9.12
N GLN A 32 -3.93 -6.34 -9.60
CA GLN A 32 -2.95 -6.12 -10.66
C GLN A 32 -1.55 -6.54 -10.19
N ALA A 33 -1.14 -6.17 -8.98
CA ALA A 33 0.16 -6.53 -8.43
C ALA A 33 0.30 -8.06 -8.24
N ARG A 34 -0.75 -8.76 -7.82
CA ARG A 34 -0.76 -10.24 -7.76
C ARG A 34 -0.60 -10.88 -9.13
N LYS A 35 -1.28 -10.33 -10.14
CA LYS A 35 -1.17 -10.80 -11.53
C LYS A 35 0.26 -10.61 -12.05
N ASP A 36 0.84 -9.44 -11.82
CA ASP A 36 2.20 -9.10 -12.24
C ASP A 36 3.27 -9.90 -11.46
N ALA A 37 2.99 -10.25 -10.21
CA ALA A 37 3.89 -11.04 -9.36
C ALA A 37 3.94 -12.53 -9.71
N LYS A 38 3.04 -13.02 -10.58
CA LYS A 38 3.06 -14.41 -11.06
C LYS A 38 3.95 -14.50 -12.31
N PRO A 39 5.21 -14.98 -12.20
CA PRO A 39 6.06 -15.14 -13.38
C PRO A 39 5.45 -16.19 -14.31
N GLU A 40 5.40 -15.90 -15.62
CA GLU A 40 4.94 -16.85 -16.64
C GLU A 40 5.92 -18.02 -16.83
N LYS A 41 7.17 -17.89 -16.36
CA LYS A 41 8.21 -18.91 -16.48
C LYS A 41 8.81 -19.24 -15.10
N PRO A 42 8.95 -20.53 -14.74
CA PRO A 42 9.69 -20.93 -13.56
C PRO A 42 11.16 -20.52 -13.72
N GLY A 43 11.67 -19.65 -12.84
CA GLY A 43 13.07 -19.21 -12.83
C GLY A 43 13.29 -17.72 -13.08
N GLU A 44 12.26 -16.96 -13.47
CA GLU A 44 12.35 -15.50 -13.57
C GLU A 44 11.97 -14.85 -12.22
N ALA A 45 12.79 -13.93 -11.73
CA ALA A 45 12.49 -13.20 -10.50
C ALA A 45 11.15 -12.45 -10.66
N ALA A 46 10.28 -12.54 -9.64
CA ALA A 46 9.02 -11.82 -9.63
C ALA A 46 9.28 -10.32 -9.83
N ARG A 47 8.89 -9.79 -11.00
CA ARG A 47 9.09 -8.38 -11.31
C ARG A 47 7.99 -7.57 -10.65
N HIS A 48 8.38 -6.71 -9.73
CA HIS A 48 7.47 -5.75 -9.12
C HIS A 48 7.02 -4.72 -10.16
N GLY A 49 5.81 -4.92 -10.70
CA GLY A 49 5.19 -4.05 -11.70
C GLY A 49 4.77 -2.67 -11.17
N LYS A 50 4.18 -1.86 -12.05
CA LYS A 50 3.70 -0.50 -11.72
C LYS A 50 2.72 -0.50 -10.55
N ALA A 51 1.78 -1.45 -10.54
CA ALA A 51 0.78 -1.58 -9.48
C ALA A 51 1.42 -1.80 -8.10
N TYR A 52 2.51 -2.56 -8.02
CA TYR A 52 3.23 -2.79 -6.77
C TYR A 52 3.79 -1.49 -6.17
N ARG A 53 4.28 -0.60 -7.03
CA ARG A 53 4.78 0.73 -6.63
C ARG A 53 3.64 1.66 -6.24
N GLU A 54 2.52 1.64 -6.97
CA GLU A 54 1.33 2.44 -6.66
C GLU A 54 0.69 2.06 -5.31
N ILE A 55 0.62 0.77 -4.97
CA ILE A 55 0.14 0.34 -3.63
C ILE A 55 1.03 0.95 -2.55
N PHE A 56 2.35 0.95 -2.73
CA PHE A 56 3.26 1.56 -1.76
C PHE A 56 3.02 3.06 -1.59
N GLN A 57 2.84 3.80 -2.69
CA GLN A 57 2.59 5.24 -2.63
C GLN A 57 1.26 5.55 -1.93
N LEU A 58 0.20 4.81 -2.27
CA LEU A 58 -1.12 4.97 -1.66
C LEU A 58 -1.11 4.65 -0.16
N VAL A 59 -0.48 3.53 0.22
CA VAL A 59 -0.27 3.13 1.63
C VAL A 59 0.55 4.17 2.37
N ARG A 60 1.64 4.67 1.78
CA ARG A 60 2.48 5.71 2.39
C ARG A 60 1.70 7.02 2.58
N GLN A 61 0.92 7.43 1.59
CA GLN A 61 0.08 8.64 1.71
C GLN A 61 -0.96 8.49 2.81
N ALA A 62 -1.63 7.36 2.90
CA ALA A 62 -2.61 7.09 3.96
C ALA A 62 -1.95 7.03 5.36
N LEU A 63 -0.73 6.50 5.48
CA LEU A 63 0.04 6.55 6.73
C LEU A 63 0.50 7.97 7.09
N ALA A 64 0.96 8.72 6.08
CA ALA A 64 1.36 10.12 6.27
C ALA A 64 0.16 11.03 6.60
N LYS A 65 -1.05 10.61 6.25
CA LYS A 65 -2.32 11.29 6.51
C LYS A 65 -3.07 10.69 7.70
N GLY A 66 -2.40 9.94 8.59
CA GLY A 66 -3.01 9.27 9.74
C GLY A 66 -3.92 10.18 10.59
N PRO A 67 -4.81 9.62 11.44
CA PRO A 67 -5.94 10.31 12.08
C PRO A 67 -5.59 11.36 13.16
N GLY A 68 -4.40 11.93 13.12
CA GLY A 68 -3.96 13.03 13.96
C GLY A 68 -2.55 13.43 13.55
N GLU A 69 -2.40 14.70 13.19
CA GLU A 69 -1.15 15.46 13.28
C GLU A 69 0.14 14.74 12.83
N ALA A 70 0.51 14.97 11.58
CA ALA A 70 1.90 15.23 11.25
C ALA A 70 2.15 16.75 11.32
N GLU A 71 1.83 17.39 12.45
CA GLU A 71 2.39 18.70 12.81
C GLU A 71 3.03 18.58 14.19
N GLU A 72 4.32 18.34 14.21
CA GLU A 72 5.21 19.03 15.14
C GLU A 72 6.48 19.35 14.36
N PRO A 73 6.58 20.55 13.75
CA PRO A 73 7.86 21.08 13.36
C PRO A 73 8.55 21.51 14.66
N GLU A 74 9.27 20.60 15.32
CA GLU A 74 10.30 21.02 16.28
C GLU A 74 11.45 21.64 15.47
N GLU A 75 11.53 22.97 15.49
CA GLU A 75 12.74 23.78 15.68
C GLU A 75 12.38 25.27 15.52
N PRO A 76 12.97 26.24 16.25
CA PRO A 76 14.20 26.16 17.06
C PRO A 76 14.09 26.75 18.49
N GLU A 77 14.86 26.24 19.45
CA GLU A 77 15.07 26.93 20.74
C GLU A 77 16.30 27.85 20.64
N ALA A 78 16.02 29.16 20.76
CA ALA A 78 16.84 30.32 21.19
C ALA A 78 18.34 30.43 20.82
#